data_AF-A0AAW1JET3-F1
#
_entry.id   AF-A0AAW1JET3-F1
#
_cell.length_a   1.000
_cell.length_b   1.000
_cell.length_c   1.000
_cell.angle_alpha   90.00
_cell.angle_beta   90.00
_cell.angle_gamma   90.00
#
_symmetry.space_group_name_H-M   'P 1'
#
loop_
_entity.id
_entity.type
_entity.pdbx_description
1 polymer ?
#
loop_
_entity_poly.entity_id
_entity_poly.type
_entity_poly.pdbx_seq_one_letter_code
_entity_poly.pdbx_strand_id
1 'polypeptide(L)'
;MNTQKCWMLVLLSVYINDFCLCILPEDMTTLAVDDIPSRQNDKFSNTAYPYLRSETSENNVGGGDEYVETRVPDHVRRCSQRLENALQEMRRRKLAKQKTLHLNGYTLHQQLRTIPYEMYVTDMRVRLPPSNSWVRVDRCYFEPTNSSLETRLLFNDLSISGKVNLFGDGELLQREPNEPNPDGSCNMILRLRRAGIGFHTEPIRRERGQFNIRTDSHFLEPGFISVYAYGCEPHLKEHRRSFDNIEDDEELSREMEDIFIKGIRSLLTTYMQRELQPAIKETLMTSMGYTISYG
;
A
#
# COMPACT_ATOMS: atom_id res chain seq x y z
N MET A 1 -14.99 22.90 -60.34
CA MET A 1 -13.63 22.59 -59.83
C MET A 1 -13.46 23.08 -58.38
N ASN A 2 -14.40 22.74 -57.49
CA ASN A 2 -14.56 23.39 -56.18
C ASN A 2 -14.87 22.42 -55.02
N THR A 3 -14.51 21.15 -55.11
CA THR A 3 -14.91 20.14 -54.10
C THR A 3 -13.76 19.33 -53.49
N GLN A 4 -12.54 19.39 -54.05
CA GLN A 4 -11.39 18.67 -53.50
C GLN A 4 -10.54 19.48 -52.49
N LYS A 5 -10.68 20.82 -52.44
CA LYS A 5 -9.92 21.65 -51.49
C LYS A 5 -10.56 21.77 -50.10
N CYS A 6 -11.88 21.56 -49.96
CA CYS A 6 -12.55 21.58 -48.65
C CYS A 6 -12.26 20.34 -47.80
N TRP A 7 -11.97 19.19 -48.40
CA TRP A 7 -11.72 17.94 -47.66
C TRP A 7 -10.35 17.90 -46.97
N MET A 8 -9.34 18.62 -47.48
CA MET A 8 -8.03 18.70 -46.82
C MET A 8 -7.99 19.65 -45.62
N LEU A 9 -8.87 20.66 -45.56
CA LEU A 9 -8.93 21.58 -44.41
C LEU A 9 -9.67 20.98 -43.22
N VAL A 10 -10.63 20.08 -43.45
CA VAL A 10 -11.34 19.36 -42.37
C VAL A 10 -10.47 18.24 -41.77
N LEU A 11 -9.59 17.60 -42.55
CA LEU A 11 -8.67 16.60 -42.03
C LEU A 11 -7.50 17.21 -41.25
N LEU A 12 -7.12 18.46 -41.53
CA LEU A 12 -6.09 19.16 -40.74
C LEU A 12 -6.62 19.65 -39.38
N SER A 13 -7.90 20.00 -39.26
CA SER A 13 -8.48 20.44 -37.99
C SER A 13 -8.83 19.30 -37.04
N VAL A 14 -8.97 18.06 -37.53
CA VAL A 14 -9.16 16.86 -36.70
C VAL A 14 -7.82 16.33 -36.15
N TYR A 15 -6.70 16.63 -36.80
CA TYR A 15 -5.36 16.19 -36.36
C TYR A 15 -4.66 17.16 -35.37
N ILE A 16 -5.20 18.37 -35.18
CA ILE A 16 -4.58 19.41 -34.34
C ILE A 16 -5.26 19.54 -32.95
N ASN A 17 -6.33 18.78 -32.69
CA ASN A 17 -7.06 18.87 -31.41
C ASN A 17 -6.55 17.97 -30.26
N ASP A 18 -5.39 17.32 -30.40
CA ASP A 18 -4.77 16.52 -29.31
C ASP A 18 -3.51 17.14 -28.69
N PHE A 19 -3.21 18.41 -29.00
CA PHE A 19 -2.23 19.20 -28.26
C PHE A 19 -2.89 20.40 -27.59
N CYS A 20 -3.77 20.12 -26.63
CA CYS A 20 -4.16 21.13 -25.65
C CYS A 20 -3.21 21.03 -24.45
N LEU A 21 -2.32 22.02 -24.41
CA LEU A 21 -1.53 22.46 -23.26
C LEU A 21 -2.35 22.42 -21.96
N CYS A 22 -2.06 21.46 -21.09
CA CYS A 22 -2.25 21.66 -19.65
C CYS A 22 -1.00 22.34 -19.12
N ILE A 23 -1.11 23.65 -18.98
CA ILE A 23 -0.26 24.49 -18.15
C ILE A 23 -0.25 23.90 -16.73
N LEU A 24 0.96 23.63 -16.23
CA LEU A 24 1.24 23.28 -14.85
C LEU A 24 0.72 24.37 -13.90
N PRO A 25 0.04 24.05 -12.80
CA PRO A 25 0.28 24.74 -11.55
C PRO A 25 1.48 24.07 -10.87
N GLU A 26 2.58 24.82 -10.81
CA GLU A 26 3.58 24.64 -9.76
C GLU A 26 2.86 24.72 -8.40
N ASP A 27 2.76 23.62 -7.68
CA ASP A 27 2.62 23.63 -6.23
C ASP A 27 3.69 22.70 -5.67
N MET A 28 4.86 23.31 -5.52
CA MET A 28 5.97 22.84 -4.71
C MET A 28 5.47 22.72 -3.26
N THR A 29 5.04 21.54 -2.85
CA THR A 29 4.71 21.27 -1.45
C THR A 29 5.99 20.92 -0.70
N THR A 30 6.71 21.97 -0.31
CA THR A 30 7.67 21.93 0.80
C THR A 30 6.90 21.62 2.08
N LEU A 31 7.16 20.46 2.68
CA LEU A 31 6.68 20.17 4.04
C LEU A 31 7.53 20.97 5.03
N ALA A 32 7.12 22.21 5.27
CA ALA A 32 7.53 22.96 6.45
C ALA A 32 6.93 22.29 7.68
N VAL A 33 7.82 21.79 8.53
CA VAL A 33 7.57 21.40 9.91
C VAL A 33 7.32 22.68 10.68
N ASP A 34 6.15 22.82 11.31
CA ASP A 34 5.99 23.43 12.65
C ASP A 34 4.55 23.28 13.16
N ASP A 35 4.45 23.12 14.48
CA ASP A 35 3.26 23.02 15.35
C ASP A 35 2.52 21.67 15.44
N ILE A 36 3.12 20.76 16.21
CA ILE A 36 2.45 19.62 16.87
C ILE A 36 1.90 20.09 18.23
N PRO A 37 0.58 20.18 18.46
CA PRO A 37 0.06 20.22 19.81
C PRO A 37 0.15 18.83 20.44
N SER A 38 0.77 18.76 21.61
CA SER A 38 0.94 17.57 22.44
C SER A 38 -0.39 16.84 22.66
N ARG A 39 -0.56 15.65 22.06
CA ARG A 39 -1.68 14.76 22.36
C ARG A 39 -1.37 13.92 23.60
N GLN A 40 -1.99 14.32 24.71
CA GLN A 40 -2.23 13.49 25.89
C GLN A 40 -3.20 12.37 25.49
N ASN A 41 -2.74 11.11 25.46
CA ASN A 41 -3.62 9.94 25.30
C ASN A 41 -3.02 8.69 25.94
N ASP A 42 -2.62 8.80 27.22
CA ASP A 42 -2.44 7.64 28.10
C ASP A 42 -3.79 7.32 28.76
N LYS A 43 -4.68 6.62 28.04
CA LYS A 43 -5.80 5.87 28.64
C LYS A 43 -6.55 5.00 27.63
N PHE A 44 -5.87 4.01 27.07
CA PHE A 44 -6.52 2.74 26.80
C PHE A 44 -5.68 1.64 27.43
N SER A 45 -6.04 1.36 28.68
CA SER A 45 -5.58 0.23 29.47
C SER A 45 -5.78 -1.06 28.68
N ASN A 46 -4.70 -1.84 28.60
CA ASN A 46 -4.70 -3.26 28.30
C ASN A 46 -5.82 -3.98 29.07
N THR A 47 -6.86 -4.43 28.38
CA THR A 47 -7.65 -5.55 28.88
C THR A 47 -6.86 -6.82 28.61
N ALA A 48 -6.17 -7.28 29.64
CA ALA A 48 -5.59 -8.61 29.71
C ALA A 48 -6.70 -9.65 29.47
N TYR A 49 -6.56 -10.45 28.42
CA TYR A 49 -7.40 -11.62 28.21
C TYR A 49 -6.76 -12.85 28.89
N PRO A 50 -7.56 -13.76 29.45
CA PRO A 50 -7.04 -14.90 30.17
C PRO A 50 -6.50 -15.93 29.17
N TYR A 51 -5.25 -16.36 29.38
CA TYR A 51 -4.72 -17.56 28.75
C TYR A 51 -5.45 -18.78 29.32
N LEU A 52 -6.28 -19.44 28.52
CA LEU A 52 -6.74 -20.79 28.83
C LEU A 52 -5.60 -21.77 28.53
N ARG A 53 -5.02 -22.24 29.63
CA ARG A 53 -4.04 -23.32 29.76
C ARG A 53 -4.66 -24.62 29.25
N SER A 54 -4.06 -25.21 28.22
CA SER A 54 -4.39 -26.56 27.77
C SER A 54 -3.72 -27.56 28.72
N GLU A 55 -4.49 -28.10 29.67
CA GLU A 55 -4.10 -29.31 30.41
C GLU A 55 -4.87 -30.49 29.84
N THR A 56 -4.10 -31.38 29.22
CA THR A 56 -4.52 -32.72 28.81
C THR A 56 -4.84 -33.55 30.05
N SER A 57 -6.09 -33.98 30.19
CA SER A 57 -6.42 -35.16 31.00
C SER A 57 -7.60 -35.88 30.37
N GLU A 58 -7.34 -37.10 29.93
CA GLU A 58 -8.32 -38.09 29.49
C GLU A 58 -9.31 -38.41 30.63
N ASN A 59 -10.60 -38.49 30.31
CA ASN A 59 -11.45 -39.66 30.59
C ASN A 59 -12.90 -39.45 30.08
N ASN A 60 -13.46 -40.56 29.60
CA ASN A 60 -14.71 -40.70 28.86
C ASN A 60 -16.01 -40.42 29.66
N VAL A 61 -17.07 -40.12 28.89
CA VAL A 61 -18.44 -40.73 28.91
C VAL A 61 -19.55 -39.67 28.93
N GLY A 62 -20.30 -39.63 27.81
CA GLY A 62 -21.77 -39.60 27.80
C GLY A 62 -22.49 -38.25 27.96
N GLY A 63 -23.51 -38.07 27.12
CA GLY A 63 -24.59 -37.12 27.36
C GLY A 63 -24.52 -35.90 26.45
N GLY A 64 -25.60 -35.69 25.69
CA GLY A 64 -25.69 -34.62 24.71
C GLY A 64 -25.51 -33.25 25.33
N ASP A 65 -24.78 -32.40 24.62
CA ASP A 65 -24.98 -30.97 24.68
C ASP A 65 -24.76 -30.37 23.30
N GLU A 66 -25.77 -29.61 22.93
CA GLU A 66 -25.87 -28.69 21.82
C GLU A 66 -24.62 -27.80 21.79
N TYR A 67 -23.71 -28.06 20.84
CA TYR A 67 -22.63 -27.12 20.56
C TYR A 67 -23.29 -25.81 20.11
N VAL A 68 -23.26 -24.83 21.01
CA VAL A 68 -23.32 -23.41 20.68
C VAL A 68 -22.11 -23.15 19.79
N GLU A 69 -22.27 -23.44 18.50
CA GLU A 69 -21.52 -22.78 17.44
C GLU A 69 -21.77 -21.30 17.71
N THR A 70 -20.75 -20.59 18.18
CA THR A 70 -20.77 -19.15 18.38
C THR A 70 -21.17 -18.58 17.02
N ARG A 71 -22.47 -18.32 16.84
CA ARG A 71 -23.07 -17.97 15.55
C ARG A 71 -22.47 -16.63 15.16
N VAL A 72 -21.37 -16.68 14.41
CA VAL A 72 -20.83 -15.50 13.74
C VAL A 72 -22.01 -14.97 12.92
N PRO A 73 -22.49 -13.76 13.19
CA PRO A 73 -23.69 -13.26 12.56
C PRO A 73 -23.58 -13.37 11.03
N ASP A 74 -24.64 -13.79 10.35
CA ASP A 74 -24.61 -14.02 8.90
C ASP A 74 -24.11 -12.80 8.09
N HIS A 75 -24.30 -11.58 8.62
CA HIS A 75 -23.79 -10.36 8.00
C HIS A 75 -22.25 -10.26 8.03
N VAL A 76 -21.58 -10.77 9.07
CA VAL A 76 -20.11 -10.85 9.17
C VAL A 76 -19.57 -11.86 8.15
N ARG A 77 -20.19 -13.05 8.05
CA ARG A 77 -19.82 -14.09 7.08
C ARG A 77 -19.95 -13.61 5.63
N ARG A 78 -21.01 -12.85 5.33
CA ARG A 78 -21.24 -12.29 3.98
C ARG A 78 -20.22 -11.21 3.62
N CYS A 79 -19.81 -10.37 4.57
CA CYS A 79 -18.79 -9.38 4.30
C CYS A 79 -17.43 -10.02 4.00
N SER A 80 -16.96 -10.90 4.89
CA SER A 80 -15.63 -11.52 4.75
C SER A 80 -15.54 -12.28 3.42
N GLN A 81 -16.58 -13.02 3.05
CA GLN A 81 -16.63 -13.77 1.80
C GLN A 81 -16.47 -12.89 0.55
N ARG A 82 -17.10 -11.71 0.52
CA ARG A 82 -16.99 -10.79 -0.63
C ARG A 82 -15.59 -10.23 -0.79
N LEU A 83 -14.98 -9.82 0.32
CA LEU A 83 -13.60 -9.34 0.33
C LEU A 83 -12.62 -10.47 -0.05
N GLU A 84 -12.82 -11.68 0.47
CA GLU A 84 -12.02 -12.85 0.09
C GLU A 84 -12.15 -13.18 -1.41
N ASN A 85 -13.36 -13.13 -1.96
CA ASN A 85 -13.59 -13.33 -3.39
C ASN A 85 -12.86 -12.27 -4.23
N ALA A 86 -12.91 -11.00 -3.82
CA ALA A 86 -12.19 -9.92 -4.48
C ALA A 86 -10.67 -10.10 -4.42
N LEU A 87 -10.13 -10.53 -3.28
CA LEU A 87 -8.72 -10.87 -3.10
C LEU A 87 -8.28 -12.04 -3.99
N GLN A 88 -9.12 -13.07 -4.13
CA GLN A 88 -8.87 -14.19 -5.04
C GLN A 88 -8.90 -13.74 -6.50
N GLU A 89 -9.84 -12.88 -6.87
CA GLU A 89 -9.94 -12.37 -8.23
C GLU A 89 -8.73 -11.50 -8.58
N MET A 90 -8.32 -10.62 -7.66
CA MET A 90 -7.11 -9.81 -7.79
C MET A 90 -5.89 -10.71 -8.04
N ARG A 91 -5.71 -11.75 -7.24
CA ARG A 91 -4.64 -12.75 -7.43
C ARG A 91 -4.73 -13.41 -8.81
N ARG A 92 -5.91 -13.86 -9.22
CA ARG A 92 -6.11 -14.52 -10.53
C ARG A 92 -5.73 -13.59 -11.67
N ARG A 93 -6.17 -12.32 -11.62
CA ARG A 93 -5.83 -11.28 -12.62
C ARG A 93 -4.32 -11.02 -12.67
N LYS A 94 -3.63 -11.05 -11.52
CA LYS A 94 -2.18 -10.84 -11.44
C LYS A 94 -1.40 -12.05 -11.90
N LEU A 95 -1.70 -13.26 -11.44
CA LEU A 95 -1.03 -14.49 -11.88
C LEU A 95 -1.17 -14.76 -13.38
N ALA A 96 -2.32 -14.39 -13.98
CA ALA A 96 -2.50 -14.48 -15.42
C ALA A 96 -1.55 -13.55 -16.21
N LYS A 97 -1.04 -12.49 -15.58
CA LYS A 97 -0.11 -11.54 -16.19
C LYS A 97 1.34 -11.84 -15.79
N GLN A 98 1.64 -11.96 -14.50
CA GLN A 98 2.99 -12.13 -13.94
C GLN A 98 2.95 -12.85 -12.56
N LYS A 99 4.02 -13.58 -12.20
CA LYS A 99 4.14 -14.28 -10.89
C LYS A 99 4.43 -13.34 -9.71
N THR A 100 4.78 -12.10 -9.98
CA THR A 100 5.14 -11.05 -9.01
C THR A 100 4.13 -9.91 -9.08
N LEU A 101 3.80 -9.33 -7.94
CA LEU A 101 3.02 -8.10 -7.92
C LEU A 101 3.98 -6.93 -8.14
N HIS A 102 3.99 -6.42 -9.36
CA HIS A 102 4.74 -5.23 -9.72
C HIS A 102 4.00 -3.98 -9.25
N LEU A 103 4.69 -3.13 -8.49
CA LEU A 103 4.22 -1.80 -8.12
C LEU A 103 4.63 -0.79 -9.22
N ASN A 104 4.45 -1.16 -10.49
CA ASN A 104 4.83 -0.33 -11.64
C ASN A 104 4.03 0.97 -11.63
N GLY A 105 4.72 2.10 -11.81
CA GLY A 105 4.15 3.45 -11.73
C GLY A 105 4.27 4.11 -10.35
N TYR A 106 4.84 3.42 -9.38
CA TYR A 106 5.24 4.00 -8.10
C TYR A 106 6.76 4.10 -8.05
N THR A 107 7.27 5.33 -7.94
CA THR A 107 8.67 5.63 -7.62
C THR A 107 8.70 6.28 -6.24
N LEU A 108 9.61 5.84 -5.39
CA LEU A 108 9.85 6.53 -4.12
C LEU A 108 11.00 7.50 -4.34
N HIS A 109 10.76 8.78 -4.08
CA HIS A 109 11.76 9.84 -4.12
C HIS A 109 11.79 10.51 -2.76
N GLN A 110 12.99 10.61 -2.17
CA GLN A 110 13.18 11.27 -0.89
C GLN A 110 14.61 11.79 -0.79
N GLN A 111 14.77 13.06 -0.40
CA GLN A 111 16.07 13.61 -0.05
C GLN A 111 16.54 13.05 1.30
N LEU A 112 17.82 12.68 1.38
CA LEU A 112 18.47 12.23 2.60
C LEU A 112 18.81 13.44 3.49
N ARG A 113 18.68 13.27 4.81
CA ARG A 113 18.98 14.28 5.82
C ARG A 113 20.45 14.25 6.20
N THR A 114 21.04 13.06 6.19
CA THR A 114 22.44 12.82 6.55
C THR A 114 23.40 13.36 5.51
N ILE A 115 23.03 13.27 4.23
CA ILE A 115 23.86 13.70 3.10
C ILE A 115 23.02 14.42 2.03
N PRO A 116 23.60 15.36 1.26
CA PRO A 116 22.91 16.07 0.18
C PRO A 116 22.79 15.18 -1.08
N TYR A 117 22.12 14.04 -0.92
CA TYR A 117 21.80 13.10 -1.99
C TYR A 117 20.30 12.82 -1.99
N GLU A 118 19.77 12.57 -3.17
CA GLU A 118 18.40 12.16 -3.38
C GLU A 118 18.31 10.64 -3.60
N MET A 119 17.45 9.99 -2.83
CA MET A 119 17.19 8.56 -2.91
C MET A 119 16.01 8.30 -3.84
N TYR A 120 16.23 7.46 -4.85
CA TYR A 120 15.22 6.99 -5.79
C TYR A 120 15.08 5.48 -5.73
N VAL A 121 13.88 4.99 -5.44
CA VAL A 121 13.56 3.56 -5.47
C VAL A 121 12.70 3.23 -6.68
N THR A 122 13.20 2.30 -7.47
CA THR A 122 12.61 1.81 -8.71
C THR A 122 12.43 0.30 -8.67
N ASP A 123 11.74 -0.25 -9.66
CA ASP A 123 11.54 -1.70 -9.84
C ASP A 123 11.03 -2.42 -8.58
N MET A 124 10.11 -1.78 -7.85
CA MET A 124 9.52 -2.36 -6.65
C MET A 124 8.62 -3.55 -6.99
N ARG A 125 8.97 -4.71 -6.42
CA ARG A 125 8.30 -5.99 -6.67
C ARG A 125 7.94 -6.65 -5.35
N VAL A 126 6.68 -7.04 -5.21
CA VAL A 126 6.21 -7.86 -4.08
C VAL A 126 6.19 -9.32 -4.52
N ARG A 127 7.01 -10.14 -3.88
CA ARG A 127 7.01 -11.59 -4.06
C ARG A 127 5.88 -12.19 -3.21
N LEU A 128 4.87 -12.71 -3.89
CA LEU A 128 3.74 -13.37 -3.24
C LEU A 128 4.11 -14.81 -2.87
N PRO A 129 3.74 -15.29 -1.67
CA PRO A 129 3.91 -16.69 -1.32
C PRO A 129 3.08 -17.60 -2.24
N PRO A 130 3.57 -18.82 -2.55
CA PRO A 130 2.90 -19.73 -3.48
C PRO A 130 1.53 -20.21 -2.95
N SER A 131 1.35 -20.25 -1.63
CA SER A 131 0.08 -20.59 -0.98
C SER A 131 -1.06 -19.67 -1.40
N ASN A 132 -2.28 -20.19 -1.50
CA ASN A 132 -3.49 -19.39 -1.83
C ASN A 132 -3.83 -18.32 -0.78
N SER A 133 -3.27 -18.42 0.43
CA SER A 133 -3.57 -17.56 1.58
C SER A 133 -2.60 -16.38 1.75
N TRP A 134 -2.08 -15.79 0.67
CA TRP A 134 -1.12 -14.68 0.74
C TRP A 134 -1.60 -13.49 1.58
N VAL A 135 -2.92 -13.26 1.57
CA VAL A 135 -3.64 -12.31 2.40
C VAL A 135 -4.98 -12.92 2.80
N ARG A 136 -5.44 -12.61 4.00
CA ARG A 136 -6.73 -13.05 4.53
C ARG A 136 -7.48 -11.90 5.19
N VAL A 137 -8.80 -12.00 5.22
CA VAL A 137 -9.64 -11.09 6.00
C VAL A 137 -9.62 -11.57 7.45
N ASP A 138 -8.99 -10.78 8.32
CA ASP A 138 -8.95 -11.06 9.76
C ASP A 138 -10.23 -10.57 10.45
N ARG A 139 -10.71 -9.41 10.03
CA ARG A 139 -11.94 -8.82 10.54
C ARG A 139 -12.74 -8.19 9.41
N CYS A 140 -14.04 -8.42 9.41
CA CYS A 140 -14.96 -7.50 8.76
C CYS A 140 -16.20 -7.33 9.64
N TYR A 141 -16.55 -6.09 9.92
CA TYR A 141 -17.68 -5.77 10.75
C TYR A 141 -18.37 -4.51 10.24
N PHE A 142 -19.70 -4.57 10.14
CA PHE A 142 -20.54 -3.43 9.79
C PHE A 142 -21.17 -2.88 11.06
N GLU A 143 -20.94 -1.60 11.32
CA GLU A 143 -21.50 -0.89 12.46
C GLU A 143 -22.75 -0.11 12.00
N PRO A 144 -23.96 -0.51 12.45
CA PRO A 144 -25.20 0.10 11.95
C PRO A 144 -25.36 1.56 12.38
N THR A 145 -24.80 1.93 13.54
CA THR A 145 -25.01 3.24 14.16
C THR A 145 -24.45 4.39 13.33
N ASN A 146 -23.25 4.23 12.79
CA ASN A 146 -22.61 5.20 11.89
C ASN A 146 -22.67 4.78 10.41
N SER A 147 -23.31 3.64 10.09
CA SER A 147 -23.29 3.04 8.75
C SER A 147 -21.86 2.89 8.22
N SER A 148 -20.94 2.44 9.07
CA SER A 148 -19.53 2.24 8.69
C SER A 148 -19.18 0.77 8.57
N LEU A 149 -18.19 0.49 7.73
CA LEU A 149 -17.60 -0.83 7.56
C LEU A 149 -16.16 -0.77 8.05
N GLU A 150 -15.84 -1.56 9.08
CA GLU A 150 -14.47 -1.76 9.55
C GLU A 150 -13.97 -3.10 9.00
N THR A 151 -12.85 -3.07 8.31
CA THR A 151 -12.23 -4.27 7.74
C THR A 151 -10.75 -4.31 8.07
N ARG A 152 -10.23 -5.52 8.29
CA ARG A 152 -8.82 -5.76 8.59
C ARG A 152 -8.32 -6.91 7.75
N LEU A 153 -7.26 -6.64 7.00
CA LEU A 153 -6.51 -7.64 6.27
C LEU A 153 -5.24 -7.98 7.01
N LEU A 154 -4.89 -9.26 7.00
CA LEU A 154 -3.59 -9.73 7.44
C LEU A 154 -2.88 -10.41 6.29
N PHE A 155 -1.66 -9.98 6.07
CA PHE A 155 -0.73 -10.59 5.14
C PHE A 155 0.04 -11.70 5.87
N ASN A 156 0.31 -12.77 5.12
CA ASN A 156 1.35 -13.72 5.48
C ASN A 156 2.72 -13.06 5.30
N ASP A 157 3.79 -13.85 5.28
CA ASP A 157 5.14 -13.34 5.09
C ASP A 157 5.27 -12.73 3.67
N LEU A 158 5.55 -11.43 3.62
CA LEU A 158 5.78 -10.66 2.40
C LEU A 158 7.27 -10.37 2.23
N SER A 159 7.75 -10.47 1.00
CA SER A 159 9.08 -10.00 0.62
C SER A 159 8.94 -8.98 -0.51
N ILE A 160 9.38 -7.76 -0.25
CA ILE A 160 9.36 -6.66 -1.20
C ILE A 160 10.80 -6.33 -1.57
N SER A 161 11.12 -6.32 -2.86
CA SER A 161 12.43 -5.92 -3.36
C SER A 161 12.32 -4.63 -4.17
N GLY A 162 13.32 -3.77 -4.11
CA GLY A 162 13.42 -2.56 -4.94
C GLY A 162 14.87 -2.22 -5.24
N LYS A 163 15.08 -1.51 -6.34
CA LYS A 163 16.39 -1.00 -6.78
C LYS A 163 16.51 0.47 -6.37
N VAL A 164 17.49 0.77 -5.54
CA VAL A 164 17.77 2.09 -4.98
C VAL A 164 18.93 2.71 -5.73
N ASN A 165 18.73 3.93 -6.22
CA ASN A 165 19.77 4.76 -6.80
C ASN A 165 19.88 6.04 -5.96
N LEU A 166 21.10 6.52 -5.76
CA LEU A 166 21.38 7.79 -5.11
C LEU A 166 21.89 8.75 -6.17
N PHE A 167 21.38 9.97 -6.19
CA PHE A 167 21.87 11.03 -7.08
C PHE A 167 22.33 12.20 -6.24
N GLY A 168 23.53 12.72 -6.52
CA GLY A 168 24.06 13.91 -5.87
C GLY A 168 23.57 15.21 -6.54
N ASP A 169 23.72 16.32 -5.82
CA ASP A 169 23.48 17.69 -6.28
C ASP A 169 24.41 18.06 -7.46
N GLY A 170 24.09 17.60 -8.67
CA GLY A 170 24.87 17.86 -9.89
C GLY A 170 24.73 16.78 -10.98
N GLU A 171 24.37 15.55 -10.61
CA GLU A 171 24.22 14.45 -11.58
C GLU A 171 22.86 14.46 -12.29
N LEU A 172 21.83 15.03 -11.65
CA LEU A 172 20.47 15.14 -12.20
C LEU A 172 20.37 16.09 -13.41
N LEU A 173 21.35 16.98 -13.61
CA LEU A 173 21.38 17.90 -14.76
C LEU A 173 21.98 17.28 -16.03
N GLN A 174 22.67 16.14 -15.92
CA GLN A 174 23.36 15.50 -17.05
C GLN A 174 22.74 14.16 -17.47
N ARG A 175 21.88 13.56 -16.64
CA ARG A 175 21.36 12.21 -16.88
C ARG A 175 19.86 12.17 -16.68
N GLU A 176 19.12 11.86 -17.74
CA GLU A 176 17.69 11.57 -17.60
C GLU A 176 17.50 10.40 -16.61
N PRO A 177 16.48 10.41 -15.75
CA PRO A 177 16.22 9.37 -14.73
C PRO A 177 16.02 7.95 -15.28
N ASN A 178 15.99 7.79 -16.61
CA ASN A 178 15.63 6.56 -17.30
C ASN A 178 16.81 5.59 -17.52
N GLU A 179 18.06 6.03 -17.38
CA GLU A 179 19.23 5.15 -17.50
C GLU A 179 20.02 5.08 -16.18
N PRO A 180 19.58 4.24 -15.23
CA PRO A 180 20.30 4.06 -13.98
C PRO A 180 21.67 3.46 -14.27
N ASN A 181 22.74 4.13 -13.81
CA ASN A 181 24.07 3.56 -13.84
C ASN A 181 24.04 2.24 -13.04
N PRO A 182 24.38 1.08 -13.62
CA PRO A 182 24.28 -0.19 -12.92
C PRO A 182 25.21 -0.26 -11.70
N ASP A 183 26.32 0.47 -11.73
CA ASP A 183 27.40 0.40 -10.73
C ASP A 183 27.09 1.19 -9.44
N GLY A 184 26.16 2.15 -9.48
CA GLY A 184 25.75 2.96 -8.32
C GLY A 184 24.43 2.53 -7.68
N SER A 185 23.92 1.35 -8.06
CA SER A 185 22.57 0.92 -7.71
C SER A 185 22.55 -0.21 -6.69
N CYS A 186 21.81 0.00 -5.60
CA CYS A 186 21.66 -0.95 -4.52
C CYS A 186 20.35 -1.71 -4.61
N ASN A 187 20.35 -2.99 -4.28
CA ASN A 187 19.13 -3.78 -4.14
C ASN A 187 18.73 -3.86 -2.68
N MET A 188 17.56 -3.32 -2.34
CA MET A 188 16.99 -3.42 -1.00
C MET A 188 15.85 -4.42 -0.98
N ILE A 189 15.80 -5.24 0.07
CA ILE A 189 14.78 -6.26 0.30
C ILE A 189 14.19 -6.07 1.69
N LEU A 190 12.90 -5.78 1.76
CA LEU A 190 12.12 -5.69 2.98
C LEU A 190 11.32 -6.98 3.15
N ARG A 191 11.48 -7.66 4.29
CA ARG A 191 10.59 -8.75 4.70
C ARG A 191 9.70 -8.30 5.85
N LEU A 192 8.41 -8.55 5.69
CA LEU A 192 7.37 -8.24 6.67
C LEU A 192 6.68 -9.54 7.06
N ARG A 193 6.53 -9.79 8.36
CA ARG A 193 5.74 -10.92 8.87
C ARG A 193 4.57 -10.43 9.68
N ARG A 194 3.39 -10.98 9.39
CA ARG A 194 2.12 -10.58 10.02
C ARG A 194 1.81 -9.09 9.85
N ALA A 195 2.19 -8.49 8.72
CA ALA A 195 1.73 -7.15 8.40
C ALA A 195 0.22 -7.15 8.18
N GLY A 196 -0.43 -6.01 8.38
CA GLY A 196 -1.85 -5.87 8.09
C GLY A 196 -2.20 -4.51 7.52
N ILE A 197 -3.41 -4.40 6.97
CA ILE A 197 -3.99 -3.12 6.57
C ILE A 197 -5.41 -3.09 7.09
N GLY A 198 -5.77 -2.03 7.80
CA GLY A 198 -7.14 -1.74 8.19
C GLY A 198 -7.78 -0.75 7.22
N PHE A 199 -9.06 -0.96 6.93
CA PHE A 199 -9.89 0.00 6.21
C PHE A 199 -11.09 0.39 7.07
N HIS A 200 -11.36 1.68 7.09
CA HIS A 200 -12.58 2.25 7.64
C HIS A 200 -13.34 2.92 6.51
N THR A 201 -14.57 2.49 6.27
CA THR A 201 -15.39 3.02 5.18
C THR A 201 -16.70 3.53 5.69
N GLU A 202 -17.07 4.73 5.27
CA GLU A 202 -18.33 5.37 5.62
C GLU A 202 -18.91 6.12 4.41
N PRO A 203 -20.23 6.32 4.35
CA PRO A 203 -20.85 7.06 3.25
C PRO A 203 -20.57 8.56 3.36
N ILE A 204 -20.20 9.19 2.24
CA ILE A 204 -20.16 10.66 2.11
C ILE A 204 -21.59 11.10 1.80
N ARG A 205 -22.05 12.17 2.46
CA ARG A 205 -23.40 12.79 2.38
C ARG A 205 -24.25 12.33 1.18
N ARG A 206 -25.43 11.79 1.49
CA ARG A 206 -26.41 11.24 0.54
C ARG A 206 -27.09 12.36 -0.25
N GLU A 207 -26.41 12.96 -1.23
CA GLU A 207 -27.07 13.89 -2.15
C GLU A 207 -27.58 13.16 -3.40
N ARG A 208 -28.89 13.32 -3.65
CA ARG A 208 -29.67 12.95 -4.85
C ARG A 208 -29.07 11.80 -5.69
N GLY A 209 -29.28 10.57 -5.24
CA GLY A 209 -29.10 9.36 -6.06
C GLY A 209 -27.65 8.93 -6.33
N GLN A 210 -26.63 9.69 -5.91
CA GLN A 210 -25.23 9.29 -6.00
C GLN A 210 -24.74 8.77 -4.64
N PHE A 211 -24.20 7.55 -4.64
CA PHE A 211 -23.62 6.93 -3.44
C PHE A 211 -22.10 7.06 -3.48
N ASN A 212 -21.60 8.08 -2.77
CA ASN A 212 -20.18 8.33 -2.57
C ASN A 212 -19.74 7.74 -1.23
N ILE A 213 -18.55 7.13 -1.21
CA ILE A 213 -17.97 6.54 0.00
C ILE A 213 -16.61 7.15 0.27
N ARG A 214 -16.31 7.38 1.54
CA ARG A 214 -14.96 7.66 2.03
C ARG A 214 -14.40 6.36 2.55
N THR A 215 -13.20 5.99 2.10
CA THR A 215 -12.46 4.86 2.64
C THR A 215 -11.13 5.38 3.12
N ASP A 216 -10.88 5.30 4.41
CA ASP A 216 -9.59 5.59 5.00
C ASP A 216 -8.87 4.26 5.22
N SER A 217 -7.58 4.24 4.92
CA SER A 217 -6.74 3.05 5.08
C SER A 217 -5.57 3.36 6.00
N HIS A 218 -5.16 2.36 6.79
CA HIS A 218 -4.02 2.49 7.68
C HIS A 218 -3.23 1.18 7.71
N PHE A 219 -1.91 1.30 7.75
CA PHE A 219 -1.01 0.17 7.85
C PHE A 219 -0.95 -0.30 9.31
N LEU A 220 -1.07 -1.62 9.52
CA LEU A 220 -0.91 -2.25 10.83
C LEU A 220 0.52 -2.77 10.97
N GLU A 221 1.15 -2.45 12.10
CA GLU A 221 2.53 -2.82 12.35
C GLU A 221 2.71 -4.34 12.33
N PRO A 222 3.70 -4.84 11.57
CA PRO A 222 4.01 -6.26 11.51
C PRO A 222 4.63 -6.73 12.82
N GLY A 223 4.48 -8.02 13.12
CA GLY A 223 5.17 -8.63 14.26
C GLY A 223 6.69 -8.77 14.06
N PHE A 224 7.18 -8.60 12.82
CA PHE A 224 8.60 -8.65 12.50
C PHE A 224 8.90 -7.88 11.20
N ILE A 225 10.01 -7.15 11.20
CA ILE A 225 10.56 -6.40 10.06
C ILE A 225 12.04 -6.77 9.93
N SER A 226 12.47 -7.06 8.72
CA SER A 226 13.90 -7.15 8.39
C SER A 226 14.17 -6.48 7.06
N VAL A 227 15.21 -5.64 7.01
CA VAL A 227 15.70 -5.03 5.78
C VAL A 227 17.07 -5.62 5.44
N TYR A 228 17.29 -5.87 4.16
CA TYR A 228 18.58 -6.31 3.63
C TYR A 228 18.96 -5.39 2.47
N ALA A 229 20.18 -4.87 2.50
CA ALA A 229 20.74 -4.07 1.42
C ALA A 229 21.91 -4.83 0.77
N TYR A 230 21.91 -4.91 -0.56
CA TYR A 230 22.94 -5.60 -1.34
C TYR A 230 23.47 -4.68 -2.42
N GLY A 231 24.80 -4.60 -2.57
CA GLY A 231 25.41 -3.72 -3.58
C GLY A 231 25.24 -2.22 -3.25
N CYS A 232 24.90 -1.89 -2.01
CA CYS A 232 25.04 -0.54 -1.46
C CYS A 232 26.52 -0.27 -1.16
N GLU A 233 27.38 -0.35 -2.18
CA GLU A 233 28.80 0.02 -2.02
C GLU A 233 28.92 1.53 -2.24
N PRO A 234 29.63 2.27 -1.36
CA PRO A 234 29.57 3.71 -1.39
C PRO A 234 30.44 4.25 -2.53
N HIS A 235 29.81 4.67 -3.64
CA HIS A 235 30.38 5.70 -4.51
C HIS A 235 30.56 7.05 -3.78
N LEU A 236 30.09 7.15 -2.52
CA LEU A 236 30.42 8.23 -1.59
C LEU A 236 31.93 8.35 -1.31
N LYS A 237 32.74 7.31 -1.59
CA LYS A 237 34.20 7.32 -1.32
C LYS A 237 34.97 8.39 -2.10
N GLU A 238 34.50 8.83 -3.27
CA GLU A 238 35.27 9.76 -4.11
C GLU A 238 35.16 11.22 -3.66
N HIS A 239 34.05 11.60 -3.01
CA HIS A 239 33.89 12.90 -2.32
C HIS A 239 34.22 12.85 -0.82
N ARG A 240 34.41 11.67 -0.23
CA ARG A 240 34.81 11.47 1.17
C ARG A 240 36.32 11.41 1.44
N ARG A 241 37.17 12.05 0.64
CA ARG A 241 38.61 12.14 0.95
C ARG A 241 38.94 12.93 2.24
N SER A 242 37.97 13.22 3.11
CA SER A 242 38.20 13.96 4.37
C SER A 242 37.49 13.47 5.64
N PHE A 243 36.71 12.37 5.66
CA PHE A 243 36.02 11.97 6.90
C PHE A 243 36.14 10.47 7.20
N ASP A 244 37.02 10.15 8.15
CA ASP A 244 37.12 8.86 8.86
C ASP A 244 36.00 8.74 9.92
N ASN A 245 34.73 8.60 9.53
CA ASN A 245 33.64 8.36 10.48
C ASN A 245 32.73 7.21 10.03
N ILE A 246 32.94 6.05 10.65
CA ILE A 246 32.10 4.85 10.51
C ILE A 246 30.66 5.12 10.99
N GLU A 247 30.49 6.06 11.93
CA GLU A 247 29.19 6.43 12.50
C GLU A 247 28.23 7.02 11.47
N ASP A 248 28.76 7.82 10.52
CA ASP A 248 27.98 8.46 9.47
C ASP A 248 27.40 7.43 8.48
N ASP A 249 28.08 6.28 8.28
CA ASP A 249 27.61 5.20 7.41
C ASP A 249 26.47 4.39 8.02
N GLU A 250 26.53 4.18 9.33
CA GLU A 250 25.44 3.53 10.06
C GLU A 250 24.21 4.44 10.16
N GLU A 251 24.38 5.75 10.31
CA GLU A 251 23.26 6.70 10.30
C GLU A 251 22.60 6.77 8.92
N LEU A 252 23.41 6.88 7.87
CA LEU A 252 22.95 6.89 6.48
C LEU A 252 22.17 5.62 6.10
N SER A 253 22.71 4.45 6.44
CA SER A 253 22.05 3.18 6.16
C SER A 253 20.71 3.06 6.88
N ARG A 254 20.65 3.44 8.16
CA ARG A 254 19.38 3.51 8.93
C ARG A 254 18.37 4.46 8.29
N GLU A 255 18.81 5.61 7.81
CA GLU A 255 17.94 6.54 7.11
C GLU A 255 17.36 5.94 5.82
N MET A 256 18.18 5.28 4.99
CA MET A 256 17.72 4.60 3.78
C MET A 256 16.71 3.49 4.10
N GLU A 257 16.97 2.70 5.15
CA GLU A 257 16.05 1.67 5.62
C GLU A 257 14.70 2.26 6.05
N ASP A 258 14.72 3.33 6.83
CA ASP A 258 13.52 4.01 7.31
C ASP A 258 12.68 4.58 6.16
N ILE A 259 13.33 5.23 5.20
CA ILE A 259 12.67 5.76 3.99
C ILE A 259 12.04 4.61 3.20
N PHE A 260 12.79 3.53 2.97
CA PHE A 260 12.30 2.38 2.24
C PHE A 260 11.09 1.73 2.93
N ILE A 261 11.12 1.57 4.26
CA ILE A 261 10.01 1.04 5.05
C ILE A 261 8.80 1.96 4.95
N LYS A 262 8.95 3.28 5.17
CA LYS A 262 7.86 4.25 5.12
C LYS A 262 7.23 4.31 3.72
N GLY A 263 8.06 4.33 2.69
CA GLY A 263 7.62 4.29 1.29
C GLY A 263 6.79 3.05 1.00
N ILE A 264 7.29 1.85 1.30
CA ILE A 264 6.56 0.60 1.06
C ILE A 264 5.26 0.54 1.86
N ARG A 265 5.24 0.99 3.12
CA ARG A 265 4.01 1.06 3.93
C ARG A 265 2.93 1.91 3.24
N SER A 266 3.30 3.10 2.78
CA SER A 266 2.39 4.00 2.06
C SER A 266 1.90 3.39 0.74
N LEU A 267 2.83 2.82 -0.04
CA LEU A 267 2.52 2.22 -1.34
C LEU A 267 1.62 1.00 -1.23
N LEU A 268 1.91 0.07 -0.32
CA LEU A 268 1.09 -1.12 -0.13
C LEU A 268 -0.32 -0.75 0.35
N THR A 269 -0.41 0.21 1.26
CA THR A 269 -1.68 0.72 1.79
C THR A 269 -2.53 1.33 0.69
N THR A 270 -1.95 2.26 -0.08
CA THR A 270 -2.63 2.92 -1.22
C THR A 270 -3.02 1.91 -2.30
N TYR A 271 -2.14 0.97 -2.63
CA TYR A 271 -2.39 -0.06 -3.62
C TYR A 271 -3.58 -0.94 -3.24
N MET A 272 -3.58 -1.47 -2.02
CA MET A 272 -4.64 -2.35 -1.53
C MET A 272 -5.97 -1.61 -1.38
N GLN A 273 -5.94 -0.34 -0.93
CA GLN A 273 -7.13 0.50 -0.91
C GLN A 273 -7.74 0.63 -2.31
N ARG A 274 -6.93 0.94 -3.33
CA ARG A 274 -7.41 1.14 -4.70
C ARG A 274 -8.00 -0.13 -5.30
N GLU A 275 -7.35 -1.28 -5.10
CA GLU A 275 -7.79 -2.55 -5.69
C GLU A 275 -9.03 -3.11 -5.00
N LEU A 276 -9.20 -2.88 -3.69
CA LEU A 276 -10.35 -3.39 -2.93
C LEU A 276 -11.51 -2.42 -2.81
N GLN A 277 -11.32 -1.16 -3.21
CA GLN A 277 -12.37 -0.14 -3.19
C GLN A 277 -13.71 -0.63 -3.77
N PRO A 278 -13.77 -1.35 -4.92
CA PRO A 278 -15.05 -1.83 -5.45
C PRO A 278 -15.74 -2.83 -4.53
N ALA A 279 -14.99 -3.78 -3.96
CA ALA A 279 -15.51 -4.82 -3.09
C ALA A 279 -15.96 -4.25 -1.73
N ILE A 280 -15.17 -3.32 -1.18
CA ILE A 280 -15.51 -2.60 0.06
C ILE A 280 -16.79 -1.77 -0.15
N LYS A 281 -16.88 -1.04 -1.27
CA LYS A 281 -18.07 -0.26 -1.63
C LYS A 281 -19.31 -1.14 -1.73
N GLU A 282 -19.22 -2.22 -2.48
CA GLU A 282 -20.32 -3.16 -2.67
C GLU A 282 -20.77 -3.76 -1.33
N THR A 283 -19.82 -4.10 -0.48
CA THR A 283 -20.11 -4.70 0.82
C THR A 283 -20.82 -3.72 1.74
N LEU A 284 -20.38 -2.47 1.79
CA LEU A 284 -21.06 -1.41 2.54
C LEU A 284 -22.46 -1.13 1.96
N MET A 285 -22.60 -1.07 0.64
CA MET A 285 -23.90 -0.81 -0.01
C MET A 285 -24.90 -1.92 0.34
N THR A 286 -24.50 -3.19 0.23
CA THR A 286 -25.41 -4.28 0.59
C THR A 286 -25.66 -4.38 2.10
N SER A 287 -24.68 -4.07 2.96
CA SER A 287 -24.93 -4.04 4.41
C SER A 287 -25.91 -2.94 4.82
N MET A 288 -25.97 -1.85 4.05
CA MET A 288 -26.98 -0.80 4.16
C MET A 288 -28.32 -1.13 3.47
N GLY A 289 -28.44 -2.27 2.79
CA GLY A 289 -29.67 -2.72 2.14
C GLY A 289 -29.83 -2.30 0.68
N TYR A 290 -28.81 -1.72 0.04
CA TYR A 290 -28.86 -1.40 -1.39
C TYR A 290 -28.60 -2.64 -2.26
N THR A 291 -29.38 -2.79 -3.32
CA THR A 291 -29.16 -3.77 -4.39
C THR A 291 -28.28 -3.17 -5.48
N ILE A 292 -27.21 -3.86 -5.85
CA ILE A 292 -26.31 -3.43 -6.92
C ILE A 292 -26.77 -4.08 -8.21
N SER A 293 -27.10 -3.27 -9.21
CA SER A 293 -27.39 -3.73 -10.57
C SER A 293 -26.14 -3.53 -11.42
N TYR A 294 -25.60 -4.63 -11.95
CA TYR A 294 -24.59 -4.60 -13.00
C TYR A 294 -25.37 -4.67 -14.31
N GLY A 295 -25.61 -3.50 -14.92
CA GLY A 295 -26.35 -3.39 -16.19
C GLY A 295 -25.67 -4.13 -17.33
#